data_AF-A0A2T1GHJ3-F1
#
_entry.id   AF-A0A2T1GHJ3-F1
#
_cell.length_a   1.000
_cell.length_b   1.000
_cell.length_c   1.000
_cell.angle_alpha   90.00
_cell.angle_beta   90.00
_cell.angle_gamma   90.00
#
_symmetry.space_group_name_H-M   'P 1'
#
loop_
_entity.id
_entity.type
_entity.pdbx_description
1 polymer ?
#
loop_
_entity_poly.entity_id
_entity_poly.type
_entity_poly.pdbx_seq_one_letter_code
_entity_poly.pdbx_strand_id
1 'polypeptide(L)'
;MDALSELKDNLSATIDRLPSMSNGKWIQRALEAILRLSESEIDRLDWKILSAAIGDMERAFEVFYPYRHVRKVAVFGSARTSETVPEYQLAYDFAQLITQQGFMTITGAGGGIMAAANAGAGSENSFGLNIQLPYEQSANKYILGDPKTIAFKYFFTRKLFFLRESDAVVLFPGGFGTLDEALETLTLCQTGRYGPVPIVLLDRPGGTYWRDWDAYLRQHLAATGLISPGDLNLYTIADDIHVAAEAIRNFYQVYHSSRYVGDMFVMRLKVAICDGDLELLNQEFGDLAANGKIVQTTALPQESDDPTVDLPRLVFKFDRRDFGRLYQMIGRIGRMDGESCLDTHPEAK
;
A
#
# COMPACT_ATOMS: atom_id res chain seq x y z
N MET A 1 16.03 28.43 37.14
CA MET A 1 16.23 27.74 35.85
C MET A 1 14.96 27.92 35.05
N ASP A 2 15.07 28.25 33.77
CA ASP A 2 13.93 28.23 32.86
C ASP A 2 13.38 26.80 32.81
N ALA A 3 12.06 26.61 32.87
CA ALA A 3 11.43 25.28 32.85
C ALA A 3 11.83 24.49 31.59
N LEU A 4 12.12 25.20 30.50
CA LEU A 4 12.66 24.60 29.28
C LEU A 4 14.09 24.08 29.46
N SER A 5 14.93 24.81 30.22
CA SER A 5 16.29 24.37 30.55
C SER A 5 16.28 23.14 31.44
N GLU A 6 15.39 23.09 32.44
CA GLU A 6 15.25 21.93 33.33
C GLU A 6 14.70 20.71 32.58
N LEU A 7 13.73 20.91 31.68
CA LEU A 7 13.25 19.85 30.78
C LEU A 7 14.37 19.32 29.89
N LYS A 8 15.22 20.19 29.34
CA LYS A 8 16.36 19.82 28.48
C LYS A 8 17.41 18.99 29.23
N ASP A 9 17.79 19.42 30.43
CA ASP A 9 18.79 18.72 31.23
C ASP A 9 18.28 17.32 31.62
N ASN A 10 17.00 17.23 32.02
CA ASN A 10 16.34 15.97 32.33
C ASN A 10 16.19 15.06 31.10
N LEU A 11 15.83 15.62 29.93
CA LEU A 11 15.69 14.83 28.69
C LEU A 11 17.05 14.30 28.24
N SER A 12 18.10 15.12 28.31
CA SER A 12 19.47 14.73 27.93
C SER A 12 19.98 13.59 28.80
N ALA A 13 19.81 13.68 30.13
CA ALA A 13 20.19 12.61 31.05
C ALA A 13 19.37 11.33 30.86
N THR A 14 18.14 11.43 30.35
CA THR A 14 17.26 10.29 30.05
C THR A 14 17.60 9.66 28.69
N ILE A 15 17.99 10.48 27.70
CA ILE A 15 18.38 10.05 26.36
C ILE A 15 19.55 9.05 26.42
N ASP A 16 20.52 9.26 27.31
CA ASP A 16 21.66 8.34 27.48
C ASP A 16 21.26 6.91 27.89
N ARG A 17 20.06 6.74 28.46
CA ARG A 17 19.53 5.44 28.89
C ARG A 17 18.59 4.80 27.86
N LEU A 18 18.13 5.55 26.86
CA LEU A 18 17.20 5.06 25.84
C LEU A 18 17.80 3.98 24.93
N PRO A 19 19.06 4.03 24.44
CA PRO A 19 19.59 3.06 23.48
C PRO A 19 19.48 1.58 23.88
N SER A 20 19.44 1.28 25.18
CA SER A 20 19.31 -0.08 25.71
C SER A 20 17.86 -0.58 25.76
N MET A 21 16.87 0.28 25.53
CA MET A 21 15.45 -0.07 25.48
C MET A 21 15.02 -0.51 24.08
N SER A 22 13.92 -1.26 24.00
CA SER A 22 13.27 -1.57 22.72
C SER A 22 12.92 -0.27 21.98
N ASN A 23 13.30 -0.20 20.69
CA ASN A 23 13.18 1.00 19.84
C ASN A 23 13.91 2.25 20.34
N GLY A 24 14.75 2.14 21.37
CA GLY A 24 15.41 3.25 22.05
C GLY A 24 16.14 4.22 21.14
N LYS A 25 16.89 3.70 20.16
CA LYS A 25 17.59 4.48 19.14
C LYS A 25 16.66 5.40 18.34
N TRP A 26 15.46 4.93 18.00
CA TRP A 26 14.48 5.70 17.23
C TRP A 26 13.79 6.75 18.09
N ILE A 27 13.47 6.40 19.34
CA ILE A 27 12.89 7.31 20.33
C ILE A 27 13.87 8.47 20.59
N GLN A 28 15.14 8.16 20.88
CA GLN A 28 16.20 9.15 21.05
C GLN A 28 16.28 10.09 19.85
N ARG A 29 16.36 9.55 18.62
CA ARG A 29 16.47 10.35 17.40
C ARG A 29 15.29 11.32 17.23
N ALA A 30 14.08 10.89 17.57
CA ALA A 30 12.89 11.74 17.50
C ALA A 30 12.93 12.85 18.56
N LEU A 31 13.27 12.52 19.81
CA LEU A 31 13.38 13.50 20.90
C LEU A 31 14.47 14.55 20.64
N GLU A 32 15.65 14.11 20.19
CA GLU A 32 16.74 15.02 19.81
C GLU A 32 16.34 15.97 18.67
N ALA A 33 15.53 15.50 17.71
CA ALA A 33 15.00 16.37 16.66
C ALA A 33 14.10 17.46 17.22
N ILE A 34 13.19 17.13 18.15
CA ILE A 34 12.32 18.10 18.82
C ILE A 34 13.14 19.10 19.64
N LEU A 35 14.16 18.63 20.35
CA LEU A 35 15.06 19.50 21.12
C LEU A 35 15.80 20.50 20.22
N ARG A 36 16.39 20.04 19.11
CA ARG A 36 17.05 20.93 18.13
C ARG A 36 16.09 21.97 17.54
N LEU A 37 14.84 21.58 17.27
CA LEU A 37 13.81 22.51 16.79
C LEU A 37 13.48 23.57 17.84
N SER A 38 13.43 23.19 19.14
CA SER A 38 13.19 24.14 20.24
C SER A 38 14.27 25.20 20.42
N GLU A 39 15.47 24.97 19.87
CA GLU A 39 16.61 25.89 19.92
C GLU A 39 16.71 26.80 18.69
N SER A 40 15.91 26.50 17.67
CA SER A 40 15.89 27.25 16.41
C SER A 40 14.76 28.27 16.44
N GLU A 41 14.92 29.38 15.71
CA GLU A 41 13.82 30.30 15.46
C GLU A 41 12.83 29.64 14.47
N ILE A 42 11.71 29.14 15.00
CA ILE A 42 10.69 28.42 14.24
C ILE A 42 9.33 29.08 14.45
N ASP A 43 8.59 29.23 13.36
CA ASP A 43 7.27 29.84 13.41
C ASP A 43 6.27 28.97 14.17
N ARG A 44 5.31 29.62 14.82
CA ARG A 44 4.20 28.94 15.51
C ARG A 44 3.43 28.01 14.57
N LEU A 45 3.36 28.32 13.28
CA LEU A 45 2.67 27.49 12.30
C LEU A 45 3.39 26.15 12.08
N ASP A 46 4.71 26.14 12.04
CA ASP A 46 5.50 24.93 11.86
C ASP A 46 5.34 24.00 13.06
N TRP A 47 5.33 24.55 14.28
CA TRP A 47 5.01 23.78 15.49
C TRP A 47 3.62 23.15 15.46
N LYS A 48 2.61 23.86 14.90
CA LYS A 48 1.26 23.31 14.71
C LYS A 48 1.24 22.18 13.70
N ILE A 49 2.03 22.29 12.62
CA ILE A 49 2.15 21.23 11.60
C ILE A 49 2.79 19.99 12.22
N LEU A 50 3.94 20.16 12.88
CA LEU A 50 4.67 19.06 13.51
C LEU A 50 3.82 18.32 14.54
N SER A 51 3.25 19.05 15.51
CA SER A 51 2.46 18.45 16.59
C SER A 51 1.22 17.70 16.07
N ALA A 52 0.49 18.28 15.12
CA ALA A 52 -0.67 17.61 14.54
C ALA A 52 -0.30 16.42 13.64
N ALA A 53 0.80 16.50 12.88
CA ALA A 53 1.27 15.37 12.09
C ALA A 53 1.71 14.19 12.98
N ILE A 54 2.38 14.48 14.11
CA ILE A 54 2.71 13.45 15.11
C ILE A 54 1.44 12.80 15.65
N GLY A 55 0.42 13.59 16.02
CA GLY A 55 -0.86 13.07 16.51
C GLY A 55 -1.61 12.22 15.47
N ASP A 56 -1.64 12.65 14.21
CA ASP A 56 -2.19 11.86 13.10
C ASP A 56 -1.48 10.49 12.99
N MET A 57 -0.14 10.49 13.05
CA MET A 57 0.66 9.27 12.93
C MET A 57 0.53 8.33 14.13
N GLU A 58 0.58 8.87 15.35
CA GLU A 58 0.40 8.12 16.60
C GLU A 58 -0.92 7.36 16.57
N ARG A 59 -2.03 8.09 16.36
CA ARG A 59 -3.37 7.51 16.36
C ARG A 59 -3.51 6.41 15.30
N ALA A 60 -2.98 6.65 14.11
CA ALA A 60 -3.06 5.67 13.03
C ALA A 60 -2.19 4.45 13.28
N PHE A 61 -0.99 4.59 13.88
CA PHE A 61 -0.22 3.43 14.30
C PHE A 61 -0.96 2.55 15.29
N GLU A 62 -1.59 3.14 16.30
CA GLU A 62 -2.38 2.38 17.30
C GLU A 62 -3.55 1.63 16.67
N VAL A 63 -4.32 2.31 15.82
CA VAL A 63 -5.53 1.73 15.21
C VAL A 63 -5.19 0.59 14.24
N PHE A 64 -4.12 0.72 13.45
CA PHE A 64 -3.75 -0.32 12.49
C PHE A 64 -2.94 -1.47 13.09
N TYR A 65 -2.18 -1.24 14.17
CA TYR A 65 -1.24 -2.22 14.73
C TYR A 65 -1.85 -3.62 14.96
N PRO A 66 -3.05 -3.77 15.56
CA PRO A 66 -3.64 -5.09 15.80
C PRO A 66 -3.95 -5.87 14.51
N TYR A 67 -4.11 -5.18 13.38
CA TYR A 67 -4.60 -5.76 12.13
C TYR A 67 -3.51 -5.92 11.07
N ARG A 68 -2.24 -5.62 11.37
CA ARG A 68 -1.17 -5.62 10.35
C ARG A 68 -0.92 -6.97 9.68
N HIS A 69 -1.31 -8.06 10.33
CA HIS A 69 -1.21 -9.42 9.81
C HIS A 69 -2.30 -9.76 8.77
N VAL A 70 -3.34 -8.93 8.65
CA VAL A 70 -4.42 -9.09 7.67
C VAL A 70 -4.21 -8.13 6.51
N ARG A 71 -4.21 -8.64 5.28
CA ARG A 71 -4.10 -7.80 4.09
C ARG A 71 -5.30 -6.90 3.91
N LYS A 72 -5.04 -5.70 3.39
CA LYS A 72 -6.06 -4.66 3.22
C LYS A 72 -6.13 -4.16 1.78
N VAL A 73 -7.33 -3.90 1.29
CA VAL A 73 -7.57 -3.29 -0.02
C VAL A 73 -8.00 -1.84 0.17
N ALA A 74 -7.21 -0.88 -0.32
CA ALA A 74 -7.61 0.51 -0.40
C ALA A 74 -8.60 0.69 -1.56
N VAL A 75 -9.82 1.13 -1.26
CA VAL A 75 -10.87 1.36 -2.25
C VAL A 75 -11.13 2.85 -2.40
N PHE A 76 -10.93 3.33 -3.62
CA PHE A 76 -11.11 4.73 -3.99
C PHE A 76 -12.17 4.88 -5.09
N GLY A 77 -12.87 6.02 -5.08
CA GLY A 77 -13.85 6.36 -6.11
C GLY A 77 -14.61 7.63 -5.75
N SER A 78 -15.54 8.03 -6.61
CA SER A 78 -16.30 9.26 -6.40
C SER A 78 -17.10 9.26 -5.09
N ALA A 79 -16.93 10.32 -4.30
CA ALA A 79 -17.76 10.60 -3.12
C ALA A 79 -19.21 11.00 -3.47
N ARG A 80 -19.49 11.22 -4.77
CA ARG A 80 -20.76 11.77 -5.29
C ARG A 80 -21.60 10.73 -6.03
N THR A 81 -21.12 9.49 -6.16
CA THR A 81 -21.88 8.41 -6.80
C THR A 81 -23.16 8.16 -6.02
N SER A 82 -24.30 8.17 -6.71
CA SER A 82 -25.61 7.88 -6.08
C SER A 82 -25.70 6.42 -5.65
N GLU A 83 -26.43 6.13 -4.57
CA GLU A 83 -26.74 4.73 -4.16
C GLU A 83 -27.55 3.98 -5.23
N THR A 84 -28.17 4.70 -6.18
CA THR A 84 -29.06 4.14 -7.21
C THR A 84 -28.38 3.79 -8.53
N VAL A 85 -27.09 4.11 -8.72
CA VAL A 85 -26.40 3.83 -9.99
C VAL A 85 -25.58 2.53 -9.90
N PRO A 86 -25.36 1.81 -11.03
CA PRO A 86 -24.69 0.51 -11.03
C PRO A 86 -23.30 0.52 -10.40
N GLU A 87 -22.55 1.61 -10.52
CA GLU A 87 -21.20 1.75 -9.97
C GLU A 87 -21.19 1.66 -8.43
N TYR A 88 -22.27 2.10 -7.77
CA TYR A 88 -22.40 1.95 -6.31
C TYR A 88 -22.57 0.48 -5.92
N GLN A 89 -23.49 -0.23 -6.59
CA GLN A 89 -23.72 -1.65 -6.32
C GLN A 89 -22.46 -2.48 -6.63
N LEU A 90 -21.76 -2.18 -7.72
CA LEU A 90 -20.50 -2.82 -8.07
C LEU A 90 -19.45 -2.68 -6.97
N ALA A 91 -19.33 -1.49 -6.36
CA ALA A 91 -18.39 -1.25 -5.26
C ALA A 91 -18.80 -1.97 -3.98
N TYR A 92 -20.10 -2.07 -3.70
CA TYR A 92 -20.63 -2.89 -2.61
C TYR A 92 -20.29 -4.37 -2.82
N ASP A 93 -20.62 -4.92 -3.99
CA ASP A 93 -20.44 -6.34 -4.31
C ASP A 93 -18.96 -6.72 -4.31
N PHE A 94 -18.09 -5.86 -4.86
CA PHE A 94 -16.64 -6.05 -4.82
C PHE A 94 -16.12 -6.11 -3.37
N ALA A 95 -16.52 -5.16 -2.52
CA ALA A 95 -16.06 -5.12 -1.14
C ALA A 95 -16.58 -6.32 -0.32
N GLN A 96 -17.82 -6.74 -0.57
CA GLN A 96 -18.35 -7.97 0.02
C GLN A 96 -17.55 -9.21 -0.42
N LEU A 97 -17.26 -9.33 -1.71
CA LEU A 97 -16.49 -10.45 -2.26
C LEU A 97 -15.07 -10.52 -1.68
N ILE A 98 -14.36 -9.39 -1.65
CA ILE A 98 -12.96 -9.39 -1.19
C ILE A 98 -12.85 -9.63 0.33
N THR A 99 -13.85 -9.19 1.10
CA THR A 99 -13.89 -9.48 2.55
C THR A 99 -14.27 -10.93 2.85
N GLN A 100 -15.11 -11.56 2.04
CA GLN A 100 -15.34 -13.01 2.11
C GLN A 100 -14.07 -13.82 1.81
N GLN A 101 -13.11 -13.22 1.09
CA GLN A 101 -11.76 -13.76 0.85
C GLN A 101 -10.76 -13.39 1.97
N GLY A 102 -11.23 -12.89 3.10
CA GLY A 102 -10.40 -12.62 4.29
C GLY A 102 -9.64 -11.29 4.28
N PHE A 103 -9.75 -10.49 3.21
CA PHE A 103 -9.18 -9.14 3.20
C PHE A 103 -10.03 -8.18 4.03
N MET A 104 -9.42 -7.10 4.49
CA MET A 104 -10.14 -5.93 5.01
C MET A 104 -10.12 -4.80 3.98
N THR A 105 -11.01 -3.80 4.12
CA THR A 105 -11.06 -2.64 3.21
C THR A 105 -10.67 -1.35 3.91
N ILE A 106 -9.98 -0.46 3.21
CA ILE A 106 -9.68 0.91 3.67
C ILE A 106 -10.33 1.88 2.69
N THR A 107 -11.12 2.83 3.20
CA THR A 107 -11.73 3.88 2.37
C THR A 107 -11.48 5.27 2.94
N GLY A 108 -11.83 6.30 2.18
CA GLY A 108 -11.81 7.68 2.67
C GLY A 108 -12.97 8.05 3.61
N ALA A 109 -13.82 7.10 4.00
CA ALA A 109 -14.98 7.27 4.88
C ALA A 109 -16.08 8.22 4.39
N GLY A 110 -15.96 8.82 3.19
CA GLY A 110 -16.98 9.70 2.62
C GLY A 110 -18.19 8.95 2.05
N GLY A 111 -19.05 9.67 1.32
CA GLY A 111 -20.20 9.13 0.59
C GLY A 111 -19.83 8.35 -0.68
N GLY A 112 -20.84 8.04 -1.50
CA GLY A 112 -20.66 7.40 -2.81
C GLY A 112 -19.93 6.06 -2.76
N ILE A 113 -18.93 5.86 -3.63
CA ILE A 113 -18.17 4.60 -3.72
C ILE A 113 -17.56 4.19 -2.37
N MET A 114 -17.04 5.15 -1.60
CA MET A 114 -16.45 4.87 -0.29
C MET A 114 -17.49 4.32 0.70
N ALA A 115 -18.72 4.85 0.65
CA ALA A 115 -19.81 4.35 1.46
C ALA A 115 -20.29 2.97 1.00
N ALA A 116 -20.36 2.74 -0.31
CA ALA A 116 -20.69 1.43 -0.88
C ALA A 116 -19.69 0.35 -0.44
N ALA A 117 -18.39 0.65 -0.54
CA ALA A 117 -17.33 -0.26 -0.15
C ALA A 117 -17.39 -0.60 1.35
N ASN A 118 -17.55 0.40 2.22
CA ASN A 118 -17.73 0.15 3.66
C ASN A 118 -19.00 -0.66 3.96
N ALA A 119 -20.08 -0.43 3.22
CA ALA A 119 -21.32 -1.18 3.38
C ALA A 119 -21.17 -2.65 2.99
N GLY A 120 -20.47 -2.91 1.87
CA GLY A 120 -20.23 -4.27 1.38
C GLY A 120 -19.27 -5.05 2.28
N ALA A 121 -18.22 -4.40 2.78
CA ALA A 121 -17.26 -4.99 3.69
C ALA A 121 -17.80 -5.23 5.11
N GLY A 122 -18.73 -4.39 5.56
CA GLY A 122 -19.19 -4.34 6.95
C GLY A 122 -18.20 -3.63 7.88
N SER A 123 -18.70 -3.12 9.01
CA SER A 123 -17.91 -2.33 9.97
C SER A 123 -16.70 -3.07 10.52
N GLU A 124 -16.84 -4.38 10.78
CA GLU A 124 -15.76 -5.21 11.32
C GLU A 124 -14.54 -5.29 10.39
N ASN A 125 -14.76 -5.25 9.08
CA ASN A 125 -13.69 -5.36 8.07
C ASN A 125 -13.32 -4.01 7.43
N SER A 126 -13.88 -2.90 7.90
CA SER A 126 -13.70 -1.58 7.26
C SER A 126 -12.87 -0.61 8.09
N PHE A 127 -11.89 0.02 7.46
CA PHE A 127 -11.21 1.21 7.98
C PHE A 127 -11.69 2.47 7.25
N GLY A 128 -11.82 3.55 8.00
CA GLY A 128 -12.17 4.87 7.46
C GLY A 128 -11.08 5.89 7.71
N LEU A 129 -10.33 6.27 6.68
CA LEU A 129 -9.35 7.36 6.76
C LEU A 129 -10.03 8.65 6.32
N ASN A 130 -10.71 9.33 7.24
CA ASN A 130 -11.38 10.60 6.97
C ASN A 130 -10.38 11.78 7.01
N ILE A 131 -10.74 12.91 6.41
CA ILE A 131 -9.97 14.16 6.46
C ILE A 131 -10.84 15.28 7.06
N GLN A 132 -10.28 16.03 8.00
CA GLN A 132 -10.95 17.20 8.58
C GLN A 132 -11.03 18.31 7.53
N LEU A 133 -12.24 18.61 7.08
CA LEU A 133 -12.53 19.71 6.15
C LEU A 133 -13.37 20.79 6.84
N PRO A 134 -13.28 22.07 6.40
CA PRO A 134 -14.04 23.17 6.99
C PRO A 134 -15.55 23.01 6.94
N TYR A 135 -16.05 22.23 5.97
CA TYR A 135 -17.44 21.83 5.87
C TYR A 135 -17.53 20.34 6.15
N GLU A 136 -18.40 19.98 7.09
CA GLU A 136 -18.46 18.68 7.73
C GLU A 136 -18.68 17.54 6.72
N GLN A 137 -17.64 16.73 6.49
CA GLN A 137 -17.80 15.36 6.02
C GLN A 137 -17.71 14.45 7.23
N SER A 138 -18.85 14.18 7.86
CA SER A 138 -18.96 13.07 8.79
C SER A 138 -18.67 11.76 8.05
N ALA A 139 -18.14 10.77 8.77
CA ALA A 139 -17.99 9.43 8.21
C ALA A 139 -19.37 8.90 7.76
N ASN A 140 -19.39 8.10 6.70
CA ASN A 140 -20.62 7.49 6.23
C ASN A 140 -21.29 6.61 7.30
N LYS A 141 -22.60 6.40 7.15
CA LYS A 141 -23.47 5.72 8.12
C LYS A 141 -23.02 4.30 8.52
N TYR A 142 -22.17 3.66 7.71
CA TYR A 142 -21.75 2.28 7.92
C TYR A 142 -20.57 2.12 8.88
N ILE A 143 -19.77 3.17 9.09
CA ILE A 143 -18.60 3.17 9.98
C ILE A 143 -18.61 4.37 10.94
N LEU A 144 -19.76 5.04 11.07
CA LEU A 144 -19.93 6.17 11.97
C LEU A 144 -19.75 5.72 13.42
N GLY A 145 -18.77 6.30 14.12
CA GLY A 145 -18.44 5.93 15.49
C GLY A 145 -17.57 4.68 15.63
N ASP A 146 -17.17 4.04 14.53
CA ASP A 146 -16.26 2.88 14.58
C ASP A 146 -14.84 3.31 14.99
N PRO A 147 -14.16 2.59 15.91
CA PRO A 147 -12.79 2.92 16.33
C PRO A 147 -11.74 2.83 15.21
N LYS A 148 -12.04 2.13 14.12
CA LYS A 148 -11.21 2.04 12.89
C LYS A 148 -11.41 3.22 11.95
N THR A 149 -12.23 4.20 12.33
CA THR A 149 -12.38 5.48 11.64
C THR A 149 -11.44 6.52 12.26
N ILE A 150 -10.48 7.01 11.48
CA ILE A 150 -9.46 7.97 11.87
C ILE A 150 -9.72 9.29 11.15
N ALA A 151 -9.79 10.39 11.91
CA ALA A 151 -9.96 11.73 11.35
C ALA A 151 -8.60 12.44 11.27
N PHE A 152 -7.98 12.40 10.09
CA PHE A 152 -6.70 13.06 9.85
C PHE A 152 -6.89 14.57 9.76
N LYS A 153 -5.89 15.32 10.23
CA LYS A 153 -5.83 16.76 10.02
C LYS A 153 -5.14 17.11 8.69
N TYR A 154 -4.12 16.36 8.29
CA TYR A 154 -3.37 16.65 7.07
C TYR A 154 -3.57 15.59 5.97
N PHE A 155 -3.59 16.04 4.72
CA PHE A 155 -3.69 15.14 3.56
C PHE A 155 -2.46 14.23 3.44
N PHE A 156 -1.25 14.73 3.70
CA PHE A 156 -0.03 13.94 3.51
C PHE A 156 0.11 12.79 4.51
N THR A 157 -0.32 12.98 5.76
CA THR A 157 -0.36 11.89 6.76
C THR A 157 -1.43 10.87 6.37
N ARG A 158 -2.61 11.33 5.94
CA ARG A 158 -3.68 10.44 5.45
C ARG A 158 -3.22 9.57 4.26
N LYS A 159 -2.60 10.18 3.25
CA LYS A 159 -2.06 9.51 2.06
C LYS A 159 -0.99 8.48 2.40
N LEU A 160 -0.08 8.83 3.31
CA LEU A 160 0.92 7.90 3.83
C LEU A 160 0.25 6.63 4.37
N PHE A 161 -0.83 6.74 5.15
CA PHE A 161 -1.49 5.58 5.75
C PHE A 161 -2.34 4.77 4.77
N PHE A 162 -2.91 5.37 3.73
CA PHE A 162 -3.54 4.60 2.66
C PHE A 162 -2.57 3.60 2.04
N LEU A 163 -1.37 4.05 1.68
CA LEU A 163 -0.40 3.19 1.00
C LEU A 163 0.35 2.29 1.99
N ARG A 164 0.78 2.82 3.14
CA ARG A 164 1.50 2.03 4.15
C ARG A 164 0.71 0.81 4.63
N GLU A 165 -0.59 0.99 4.84
CA GLU A 165 -1.43 -0.03 5.47
C GLU A 165 -2.29 -0.79 4.45
N SER A 166 -2.19 -0.51 3.15
CA SER A 166 -2.81 -1.33 2.09
C SER A 166 -1.83 -2.32 1.46
N ASP A 167 -2.42 -3.35 0.89
CA ASP A 167 -1.78 -4.43 0.13
C ASP A 167 -2.38 -4.54 -1.27
N ALA A 168 -3.41 -3.77 -1.58
CA ALA A 168 -3.97 -3.68 -2.92
C ALA A 168 -4.67 -2.33 -3.03
N VAL A 169 -4.76 -1.81 -4.26
CA VAL A 169 -5.47 -0.57 -4.56
C VAL A 169 -6.52 -0.86 -5.62
N VAL A 170 -7.76 -0.48 -5.34
CA VAL A 170 -8.88 -0.62 -6.28
C VAL A 170 -9.53 0.74 -6.49
N LEU A 171 -9.56 1.16 -7.74
CA LEU A 171 -10.00 2.48 -8.17
C LEU A 171 -11.25 2.33 -9.03
N PHE A 172 -12.37 2.85 -8.53
CA PHE A 172 -13.61 3.03 -9.27
C PHE A 172 -13.66 4.42 -9.93
N PRO A 173 -14.52 4.65 -10.94
CA PRO A 173 -14.68 5.97 -11.55
C PRO A 173 -14.85 7.10 -10.53
N GLY A 174 -14.09 8.18 -10.74
CA GLY A 174 -13.85 9.18 -9.71
C GLY A 174 -13.58 10.59 -10.24
N GLY A 175 -13.42 11.52 -9.30
CA GLY A 175 -12.98 12.89 -9.59
C GLY A 175 -11.51 13.10 -9.26
N PHE A 176 -11.12 14.35 -8.99
CA PHE A 176 -9.73 14.69 -8.67
C PHE A 176 -9.16 13.93 -7.48
N GLY A 177 -9.94 13.67 -6.42
CA GLY A 177 -9.45 12.89 -5.29
C GLY A 177 -9.06 11.46 -5.68
N THR A 178 -9.84 10.80 -6.54
CA THR A 178 -9.52 9.46 -7.02
C THR A 178 -8.31 9.46 -7.94
N LEU A 179 -8.20 10.44 -8.83
CA LEU A 179 -7.05 10.56 -9.75
C LEU A 179 -5.77 10.96 -9.01
N ASP A 180 -5.87 11.75 -7.95
CA ASP A 180 -4.75 12.09 -7.06
C ASP A 180 -4.17 10.83 -6.41
N GLU A 181 -5.02 9.99 -5.79
CA GLU A 181 -4.58 8.71 -5.21
C GLU A 181 -4.06 7.72 -6.29
N ALA A 182 -4.68 7.69 -7.47
CA ALA A 182 -4.22 6.86 -8.58
C ALA A 182 -2.80 7.23 -9.04
N LEU A 183 -2.57 8.52 -9.31
CA LEU A 183 -1.28 9.01 -9.80
C LEU A 183 -0.20 8.94 -8.72
N GLU A 184 -0.54 9.19 -7.45
CA GLU A 184 0.39 9.02 -6.33
C GLU A 184 0.82 7.55 -6.19
N THR A 185 -0.14 6.61 -6.20
CA THR A 185 0.15 5.18 -6.13
C THR A 185 1.05 4.75 -7.29
N LEU A 186 0.70 5.11 -8.52
CA LEU A 186 1.48 4.74 -9.71
C LEU A 186 2.89 5.32 -9.67
N THR A 187 3.05 6.58 -9.28
CA THR A 187 4.36 7.23 -9.16
C THR A 187 5.23 6.52 -8.12
N LEU A 188 4.65 6.16 -6.97
CA LEU A 188 5.40 5.49 -5.90
C LEU A 188 5.76 4.04 -6.26
N CYS A 189 4.90 3.32 -6.98
CA CYS A 189 5.22 1.98 -7.50
C CYS A 189 6.28 2.06 -8.62
N GLN A 190 6.14 2.99 -9.56
CA GLN A 190 7.09 3.24 -10.65
C GLN A 190 8.49 3.57 -10.13
N THR A 191 8.59 4.27 -8.99
CA THR A 191 9.87 4.67 -8.37
C THR A 191 10.37 3.68 -7.31
N GLY A 192 9.64 2.59 -7.07
CA GLY A 192 9.97 1.60 -6.03
C GLY A 192 9.93 2.15 -4.60
N ARG A 193 9.21 3.24 -4.37
CA ARG A 193 8.98 3.86 -3.05
C ARG A 193 7.80 3.24 -2.32
N TYR A 194 6.93 2.56 -3.05
CA TYR A 194 5.90 1.69 -2.53
C TYR A 194 6.13 0.28 -3.10
N GLY A 195 5.98 -0.74 -2.25
CA GLY A 195 6.19 -2.13 -2.65
C GLY A 195 5.27 -2.53 -3.80
N PRO A 196 5.60 -3.61 -4.54
CA PRO A 196 4.71 -4.05 -5.59
C PRO A 196 3.42 -4.59 -4.96
N VAL A 197 2.30 -4.00 -5.36
CA VAL A 197 0.94 -4.34 -4.93
C VAL A 197 0.02 -4.34 -6.16
N PRO A 198 -1.02 -5.17 -6.22
CA PRO A 198 -1.98 -5.11 -7.31
C PRO A 198 -2.75 -3.78 -7.29
N ILE A 199 -2.75 -3.09 -8.43
CA ILE A 199 -3.55 -1.89 -8.69
C ILE A 199 -4.62 -2.27 -9.72
N VAL A 200 -5.89 -2.19 -9.34
CA VAL A 200 -7.02 -2.54 -10.21
C VAL A 200 -7.86 -1.29 -10.48
N LEU A 201 -8.04 -0.97 -11.75
CA LEU A 201 -8.94 0.06 -12.24
C LEU A 201 -10.25 -0.62 -12.62
N LEU A 202 -11.22 -0.61 -11.69
CA LEU A 202 -12.48 -1.34 -11.84
C LEU A 202 -13.56 -0.40 -12.37
N ASP A 203 -14.09 -0.72 -13.55
CA ASP A 203 -15.24 -0.06 -14.14
C ASP A 203 -16.46 -0.99 -14.08
N ARG A 204 -17.66 -0.47 -14.34
CA ARG A 204 -18.82 -1.33 -14.57
C ARG A 204 -18.72 -2.08 -15.90
N PRO A 205 -19.44 -3.19 -16.09
CA PRO A 205 -19.56 -3.83 -17.39
C PRO A 205 -19.93 -2.83 -18.50
N GLY A 206 -19.09 -2.78 -19.54
CA GLY A 206 -19.24 -1.85 -20.67
C GLY A 206 -18.94 -0.38 -20.35
N GLY A 207 -18.40 -0.07 -19.18
CA GLY A 207 -17.86 1.25 -18.84
C GLY A 207 -16.61 1.57 -19.66
N THR A 208 -16.38 2.87 -19.91
CA THR A 208 -15.22 3.33 -20.70
C THR A 208 -14.28 4.21 -19.90
N TYR A 209 -14.58 4.56 -18.65
CA TYR A 209 -13.86 5.58 -17.89
C TYR A 209 -12.36 5.26 -17.82
N TRP A 210 -12.01 4.04 -17.40
CA TRP A 210 -10.61 3.64 -17.25
C TRP A 210 -9.94 3.30 -18.58
N ARG A 211 -10.70 2.83 -19.58
CA ARG A 211 -10.18 2.57 -20.93
C ARG A 211 -9.83 3.87 -21.66
N ASP A 212 -10.68 4.89 -21.54
CA ASP A 212 -10.45 6.21 -22.09
C ASP A 212 -9.25 6.89 -21.39
N TRP A 213 -9.10 6.68 -20.08
CA TRP A 213 -7.95 7.15 -19.32
C TRP A 213 -6.64 6.45 -19.72
N ASP A 214 -6.62 5.12 -19.86
CA ASP A 214 -5.45 4.37 -20.36
C ASP A 214 -5.10 4.77 -21.80
N ALA A 215 -6.09 4.98 -22.68
CA ALA A 215 -5.87 5.49 -24.02
C ALA A 215 -5.17 6.86 -23.99
N TYR A 216 -5.59 7.76 -23.09
CA TYR A 216 -4.92 9.04 -22.87
C TYR A 216 -3.47 8.85 -22.41
N LEU A 217 -3.21 7.98 -21.42
CA LEU A 217 -1.83 7.71 -20.96
C LEU A 217 -0.95 7.17 -22.09
N ARG A 218 -1.46 6.21 -22.87
CA ARG A 218 -0.75 5.64 -24.02
C ARG A 218 -0.40 6.72 -25.04
N GLN A 219 -1.39 7.52 -25.43
CA GLN A 219 -1.25 8.52 -26.48
C GLN A 219 -0.36 9.69 -26.07
N HIS A 220 -0.52 10.19 -24.84
CA HIS A 220 0.06 11.47 -24.44
C HIS A 220 1.25 11.34 -23.51
N LEU A 221 1.44 10.22 -22.82
CA LEU A 221 2.55 10.02 -21.89
C LEU A 221 3.52 8.96 -22.44
N ALA A 222 3.04 7.78 -22.80
CA ALA A 222 3.92 6.70 -23.27
C ALA A 222 4.47 6.99 -24.67
N ALA A 223 3.61 7.34 -25.63
CA ALA A 223 4.04 7.61 -27.01
C ALA A 223 4.95 8.83 -27.15
N THR A 224 4.92 9.75 -26.18
CA THR A 224 5.75 10.96 -26.14
C THR A 224 6.96 10.80 -25.21
N GLY A 225 7.15 9.64 -24.57
CA GLY A 225 8.29 9.33 -23.72
C GLY A 225 8.29 9.99 -22.34
N LEU A 226 7.13 10.44 -21.84
CA LEU A 226 6.98 10.97 -20.48
C LEU A 226 6.93 9.86 -19.41
N ILE A 227 6.54 8.65 -19.81
CA ILE A 227 6.63 7.42 -19.01
C ILE A 227 7.20 6.30 -19.89
N SER A 228 7.74 5.26 -19.27
CA SER A 228 8.18 4.07 -19.99
C SER A 228 6.97 3.27 -20.45
N PRO A 229 7.02 2.61 -21.63
CA PRO A 229 5.93 1.72 -22.07
C PRO A 229 5.60 0.63 -21.04
N GLY A 230 6.61 0.18 -20.27
CA GLY A 230 6.48 -0.78 -19.18
C GLY A 230 5.55 -0.31 -18.06
N ASP A 231 5.46 0.99 -17.79
CA ASP A 231 4.69 1.55 -16.66
C ASP A 231 3.18 1.29 -16.76
N LEU A 232 2.68 1.04 -17.98
CA LEU A 232 1.28 0.66 -18.23
C LEU A 232 0.96 -0.76 -17.73
N ASN A 233 1.95 -1.54 -17.28
CA ASN A 233 1.76 -2.84 -16.65
C ASN A 233 1.64 -2.76 -15.12
N LEU A 234 1.73 -1.57 -14.53
CA LEU A 234 1.57 -1.39 -13.07
C LEU A 234 0.12 -1.60 -12.61
N TYR A 235 -0.85 -1.52 -13.52
CA TYR A 235 -2.27 -1.66 -13.20
C TYR A 235 -2.99 -2.62 -14.14
N THR A 236 -4.12 -3.14 -13.67
CA THR A 236 -5.05 -3.97 -14.44
C THR A 236 -6.38 -3.25 -14.56
N ILE A 237 -6.92 -3.14 -15.78
CA ILE A 237 -8.29 -2.65 -15.99
C ILE A 237 -9.23 -3.86 -15.97
N ALA A 238 -10.27 -3.80 -15.16
CA ALA A 238 -11.31 -4.81 -15.06
C ALA A 238 -12.69 -4.17 -15.17
N ASP A 239 -13.65 -4.90 -15.74
CA ASP A 239 -15.07 -4.51 -15.80
C ASP A 239 -15.99 -5.52 -15.08
N ASP A 240 -15.39 -6.43 -14.30
CA ASP A 240 -16.05 -7.46 -13.51
C ASP A 240 -15.36 -7.63 -12.14
N ILE A 241 -16.16 -7.84 -11.10
CA ILE A 241 -15.65 -7.92 -9.71
C ILE A 241 -14.83 -9.20 -9.46
N HIS A 242 -15.14 -10.31 -10.14
CA HIS A 242 -14.40 -11.55 -9.99
C HIS A 242 -13.04 -11.45 -10.65
N VAL A 243 -12.97 -10.83 -11.84
CA VAL A 243 -11.68 -10.52 -12.49
C VAL A 243 -10.82 -9.62 -11.62
N ALA A 244 -11.40 -8.58 -11.02
CA ALA A 244 -10.69 -7.69 -10.10
C ALA A 244 -10.17 -8.43 -8.85
N ALA A 245 -11.03 -9.22 -8.20
CA ALA A 245 -10.65 -10.00 -7.01
C ALA A 245 -9.59 -11.06 -7.36
N GLU A 246 -9.73 -11.74 -8.49
CA GLU A 246 -8.77 -12.73 -8.97
C GLU A 246 -7.41 -12.10 -9.27
N ALA A 247 -7.35 -10.90 -9.85
CA ALA A 247 -6.09 -10.19 -10.06
C ALA A 247 -5.34 -9.96 -8.73
N ILE A 248 -6.04 -9.57 -7.67
CA ILE A 248 -5.47 -9.39 -6.32
C ILE A 248 -5.03 -10.75 -5.73
N ARG A 249 -5.90 -11.76 -5.82
CA ARG A 249 -5.67 -13.09 -5.28
C ARG A 249 -4.46 -13.76 -5.92
N ASN A 250 -4.39 -13.78 -7.24
CA ASN A 250 -3.32 -14.41 -8.01
C ASN A 250 -1.99 -13.68 -7.77
N PHE A 251 -2.01 -12.35 -7.56
CA PHE A 251 -0.82 -11.61 -7.16
C PHE A 251 -0.22 -12.14 -5.85
N TYR A 252 -1.05 -12.53 -4.87
CA TYR A 252 -0.59 -13.02 -3.56
C TYR A 252 -0.61 -14.54 -3.39
N GLN A 253 -0.92 -15.28 -4.45
CA GLN A 253 -0.94 -16.74 -4.43
C GLN A 253 0.45 -17.30 -4.18
N VAL A 254 1.45 -16.80 -4.91
CA VAL A 254 2.85 -17.22 -4.77
C VAL A 254 3.72 -16.11 -4.21
N TYR A 255 3.54 -14.85 -4.64
CA TYR A 255 4.32 -13.73 -4.10
C TYR A 255 3.86 -13.38 -2.68
N HIS A 256 4.83 -13.21 -1.77
CA HIS A 256 4.59 -12.84 -0.39
C HIS A 256 4.90 -11.36 -0.13
N SER A 257 6.17 -10.99 -0.32
CA SER A 257 6.70 -9.63 -0.15
C SER A 257 8.05 -9.49 -0.83
N SER A 258 8.59 -8.28 -0.89
CA SER A 258 9.92 -8.04 -1.43
C SER A 258 10.67 -6.98 -0.61
N ARG A 259 11.99 -7.03 -0.66
CA ARG A 259 12.89 -6.06 -0.03
C ARG A 259 14.23 -6.02 -0.75
N TYR A 260 15.03 -5.03 -0.43
CA TYR A 260 16.44 -5.02 -0.80
C TYR A 260 17.31 -5.48 0.36
N VAL A 261 18.30 -6.31 0.05
CA VAL A 261 19.39 -6.70 0.95
C VAL A 261 20.70 -6.34 0.24
N GLY A 262 21.30 -5.22 0.65
CA GLY A 262 22.39 -4.60 -0.13
C GLY A 262 21.88 -4.14 -1.50
N ASP A 263 22.54 -4.62 -2.56
CA ASP A 263 22.15 -4.38 -3.96
C ASP A 263 21.25 -5.48 -4.55
N MET A 264 20.95 -6.53 -3.78
CA MET A 264 20.11 -7.63 -4.22
C MET A 264 18.63 -7.33 -3.94
N PHE A 265 17.79 -7.56 -4.94
CA PHE A 265 16.35 -7.62 -4.77
C PHE A 265 15.97 -9.03 -4.34
N VAL A 266 15.32 -9.12 -3.17
CA VAL A 266 14.88 -10.37 -2.56
C VAL A 266 13.37 -10.38 -2.59
N MET A 267 12.82 -11.27 -3.42
CA MET A 267 11.39 -11.54 -3.53
C MET A 267 11.07 -12.80 -2.73
N ARG A 268 10.31 -12.68 -1.66
CA ARG A 268 9.83 -13.81 -0.87
C ARG A 268 8.61 -14.42 -1.53
N LEU A 269 8.60 -15.74 -1.60
CA LEU A 269 7.50 -16.53 -2.13
C LEU A 269 6.86 -17.34 -0.99
N LYS A 270 5.57 -17.65 -1.11
CA LYS A 270 4.87 -18.56 -0.19
C LYS A 270 5.24 -20.02 -0.44
N VAL A 271 5.53 -20.35 -1.69
CA VAL A 271 5.94 -21.69 -2.15
C VAL A 271 7.15 -21.58 -3.06
N ALA A 272 7.94 -22.66 -3.08
CA ALA A 272 9.04 -22.77 -4.03
C ALA A 272 8.44 -23.01 -5.42
N ILE A 273 9.10 -22.49 -6.45
CA ILE A 273 8.80 -22.81 -7.83
C ILE A 273 9.73 -23.93 -8.31
N CYS A 274 9.27 -24.73 -9.27
CA CYS A 274 10.07 -25.81 -9.83
C CYS A 274 11.21 -25.25 -10.72
N ASP A 275 12.21 -26.09 -11.00
CA ASP A 275 13.36 -25.67 -11.83
C ASP A 275 12.94 -25.23 -13.24
N GLY A 276 11.91 -25.87 -13.82
CA GLY A 276 11.38 -25.50 -15.14
C GLY A 276 10.74 -24.10 -15.15
N ASP A 277 10.01 -23.75 -14.09
CA ASP A 277 9.46 -22.40 -13.93
C ASP A 277 10.56 -21.36 -13.72
N LEU A 278 11.61 -21.69 -12.95
CA LEU A 278 12.76 -20.81 -12.75
C LEU A 278 13.54 -20.56 -14.05
N GLU A 279 13.72 -21.60 -14.88
CA GLU A 279 14.31 -21.47 -16.21
C GLU A 279 13.46 -20.55 -17.10
N LEU A 280 12.14 -20.73 -17.08
CA LEU A 280 11.21 -19.89 -17.83
C LEU A 280 11.25 -18.44 -17.36
N LEU A 281 11.32 -18.19 -16.05
CA LEU A 281 11.48 -16.82 -15.52
C LEU A 281 12.78 -16.17 -15.99
N ASN A 282 13.88 -16.92 -16.04
CA ASN A 282 15.14 -16.41 -16.56
C ASN A 282 15.09 -16.14 -18.06
N GLN A 283 14.35 -16.94 -18.82
CA GLN A 283 14.15 -16.74 -20.25
C GLN A 283 13.27 -15.52 -20.53
N GLU A 284 12.15 -15.38 -19.82
CA GLU A 284 11.18 -14.31 -20.03
C GLU A 284 11.68 -13.00 -19.41
N PHE A 285 12.20 -13.01 -18.19
CA PHE A 285 12.49 -11.82 -17.37
C PHE A 285 13.97 -11.64 -17.03
N GLY A 286 14.88 -12.31 -17.75
CA GLY A 286 16.32 -12.15 -17.56
C GLY A 286 16.82 -10.72 -17.71
N ASP A 287 16.08 -9.87 -18.44
CA ASP A 287 16.32 -8.44 -18.59
C ASP A 287 16.24 -7.66 -17.26
N LEU A 288 15.48 -8.15 -16.26
CA LEU A 288 15.41 -7.56 -14.92
C LEU A 288 16.67 -7.82 -14.07
N ALA A 289 17.46 -8.85 -14.38
CA ALA A 289 18.63 -9.25 -13.60
C ALA A 289 19.91 -8.61 -14.16
N ALA A 290 20.27 -7.45 -13.62
CA ALA A 290 21.48 -6.73 -14.00
C ALA A 290 22.75 -7.57 -13.74
N ASN A 291 23.41 -7.99 -14.83
CA ASN A 291 24.64 -8.79 -14.82
C ASN A 291 24.52 -10.11 -14.05
N GLY A 292 23.41 -10.84 -14.21
CA GLY A 292 23.21 -12.12 -13.55
C GLY A 292 21.99 -12.89 -14.03
N LYS A 293 21.49 -13.77 -13.17
CA LYS A 293 20.28 -14.57 -13.36
C LYS A 293 19.39 -14.44 -12.13
N ILE A 294 18.11 -14.72 -12.31
CA ILE A 294 17.17 -14.94 -11.21
C ILE A 294 17.49 -16.30 -10.62
N VAL A 295 17.77 -16.35 -9.31
CA VAL A 295 18.07 -17.60 -8.61
C VAL A 295 17.10 -17.82 -7.46
N GLN A 296 16.69 -19.08 -7.25
CA GLN A 296 15.91 -19.46 -6.09
C GLN A 296 16.83 -19.82 -4.92
N THR A 297 16.61 -19.23 -3.75
CA THR A 297 17.42 -19.45 -2.55
C THR A 297 16.53 -19.53 -1.29
N THR A 298 17.15 -19.91 -0.17
CA THR A 298 16.60 -19.67 1.18
C THR A 298 16.87 -18.22 1.61
N ALA A 299 16.58 -17.89 2.88
CA ALA A 299 16.96 -16.61 3.48
C ALA A 299 18.45 -16.32 3.34
N LEU A 300 18.79 -15.06 3.03
CA LEU A 300 20.17 -14.60 3.04
C LEU A 300 20.68 -14.48 4.49
N PRO A 301 21.99 -14.56 4.75
CA PRO A 301 22.54 -14.45 6.12
C PRO A 301 22.09 -13.19 6.89
N GLN A 302 21.89 -12.09 6.18
CA GLN A 302 21.42 -10.80 6.72
C GLN A 302 19.92 -10.79 7.11
N GLU A 303 19.19 -11.87 6.84
CA GLU A 303 17.76 -12.04 7.13
C GLU A 303 17.51 -13.08 8.23
N SER A 304 18.54 -13.49 8.98
CA SER A 304 18.45 -14.54 10.00
C SER A 304 17.43 -14.27 11.11
N ASP A 305 17.17 -13.01 11.43
CA ASP A 305 16.17 -12.59 12.44
C ASP A 305 14.78 -12.28 11.82
N ASP A 306 14.59 -12.46 10.51
CA ASP A 306 13.32 -12.16 9.84
C ASP A 306 12.28 -13.26 10.15
N PRO A 307 11.05 -12.93 10.60
CA PRO A 307 10.01 -13.91 10.89
C PRO A 307 9.65 -14.82 9.71
N THR A 308 10.01 -14.43 8.49
CA THR A 308 9.77 -15.18 7.26
C THR A 308 10.97 -16.02 6.81
N VAL A 309 11.97 -16.27 7.67
CA VAL A 309 13.24 -16.97 7.36
C VAL A 309 13.09 -18.37 6.72
N ASP A 310 11.92 -18.99 6.86
CA ASP A 310 11.63 -20.31 6.28
C ASP A 310 11.07 -20.26 4.85
N LEU A 311 10.61 -19.09 4.37
CA LEU A 311 10.07 -18.94 3.02
C LEU A 311 11.11 -19.11 1.89
N PRO A 312 10.72 -19.55 0.69
CA PRO A 312 11.58 -19.49 -0.49
C PRO A 312 11.74 -18.07 -1.02
N ARG A 313 12.88 -17.78 -1.68
CA ARG A 313 13.21 -16.46 -2.23
C ARG A 313 13.62 -16.58 -3.70
N LEU A 314 13.19 -15.62 -4.52
CA LEU A 314 13.89 -15.29 -5.75
C LEU A 314 14.81 -14.11 -5.50
N VAL A 315 16.08 -14.26 -5.86
CA VAL A 315 17.12 -13.28 -5.60
C VAL A 315 17.80 -12.91 -6.92
N PHE A 316 17.89 -11.62 -7.20
CA PHE A 316 18.61 -11.09 -8.36
C PHE A 316 18.97 -9.62 -8.16
N LYS A 317 19.91 -9.13 -8.95
CA LYS A 317 20.30 -7.72 -8.92
C LYS A 317 19.36 -6.92 -9.82
N PHE A 318 18.35 -6.29 -9.24
CA PHE A 318 17.42 -5.45 -9.99
C PHE A 318 17.98 -4.02 -10.15
N ASP A 319 18.03 -3.51 -11.38
CA ASP A 319 18.55 -2.17 -11.67
C ASP A 319 17.60 -1.01 -11.30
N ARG A 320 16.40 -1.35 -10.85
CA ARG A 320 15.34 -0.42 -10.42
C ARG A 320 14.83 0.48 -11.55
N ARG A 321 14.92 0.04 -12.80
CA ARG A 321 14.47 0.84 -13.95
C ARG A 321 13.06 0.50 -14.41
N ASP A 322 12.73 -0.79 -14.51
CA ASP A 322 11.45 -1.23 -15.08
C ASP A 322 10.60 -1.97 -14.05
N PHE A 323 9.92 -1.21 -13.19
CA PHE A 323 8.98 -1.77 -12.22
C PHE A 323 7.73 -2.34 -12.89
N GLY A 324 7.35 -1.84 -14.07
CA GLY A 324 6.25 -2.43 -14.84
C GLY A 324 6.57 -3.85 -15.29
N ARG A 325 7.80 -4.10 -15.74
CA ARG A 325 8.29 -5.45 -16.06
C ARG A 325 8.37 -6.34 -14.83
N LEU A 326 8.76 -5.81 -13.67
CA LEU A 326 8.69 -6.52 -12.39
C LEU A 326 7.26 -6.96 -12.05
N TYR A 327 6.25 -6.12 -12.30
CA TYR A 327 4.84 -6.47 -12.10
C TYR A 327 4.39 -7.60 -13.04
N GLN A 328 4.81 -7.58 -14.30
CA GLN A 328 4.56 -8.69 -15.22
C GLN A 328 5.18 -10.01 -14.71
N MET A 329 6.39 -9.95 -14.16
CA MET A 329 7.04 -11.12 -13.56
C MET A 329 6.24 -11.65 -12.37
N ILE A 330 5.80 -10.78 -11.46
CA ILE A 330 4.96 -11.19 -10.31
C ILE A 330 3.64 -11.80 -10.80
N GLY A 331 3.01 -11.20 -11.81
CA GLY A 331 1.80 -11.76 -12.43
C GLY A 331 2.02 -13.12 -13.10
N ARG A 332 3.21 -13.36 -13.68
CA ARG A 332 3.61 -14.66 -14.22
C ARG A 332 3.77 -15.69 -13.10
N ILE A 333 4.49 -15.34 -12.04
CA ILE A 333 4.74 -16.16 -10.86
C ILE A 333 3.42 -16.59 -10.19
N GLY A 334 2.45 -15.67 -10.09
CA GLY A 334 1.12 -15.95 -9.53
C GLY A 334 0.30 -16.99 -10.30
N ARG A 335 0.71 -17.36 -11.53
CA ARG A 335 0.05 -18.38 -12.37
C ARG A 335 0.87 -19.67 -12.50
N MET A 336 2.02 -19.76 -11.83
CA MET A 336 2.85 -20.96 -11.83
C MET A 336 2.30 -21.95 -10.80
N ASP A 337 2.21 -23.22 -11.19
CA ASP A 337 1.85 -24.31 -10.29
C ASP A 337 3.05 -24.59 -9.39
N GLY A 338 3.16 -23.85 -8.28
CA GLY A 338 4.10 -24.21 -7.22
C GLY A 338 3.86 -25.66 -6.79
N GLU A 339 4.91 -26.37 -6.35
CA GLU A 339 4.83 -27.77 -5.94
C GLU A 339 3.77 -27.99 -4.84
N SER A 340 2.54 -28.29 -5.24
CA SER A 340 1.35 -28.69 -4.46
C SER A 340 0.84 -27.77 -3.32
N CYS A 341 -0.47 -27.54 -3.37
CA CYS A 341 -1.40 -27.33 -2.24
C CYS A 341 -0.92 -26.48 -1.06
N LEU A 342 -1.18 -25.17 -1.11
CA LEU A 342 -1.36 -24.39 0.12
C LEU A 342 -2.85 -24.22 0.44
N ASP A 343 -3.22 -24.66 1.64
CA ASP A 343 -4.44 -24.25 2.36
C ASP A 343 -4.26 -22.87 3.04
N THR A 344 -3.16 -22.16 2.81
CA THR A 344 -2.94 -20.81 3.34
C THR A 344 -3.51 -19.77 2.38
N HIS A 345 -4.61 -19.16 2.82
CA HIS A 345 -5.39 -18.21 2.03
C HIS A 345 -4.58 -16.89 1.82
N PRO A 346 -4.73 -16.21 0.65
CA PRO A 346 -3.85 -15.10 0.22
C PRO A 346 -3.76 -13.87 1.14
N GLU A 347 -4.75 -13.63 1.97
CA GLU A 347 -4.95 -12.52 2.91
C GLU A 347 -4.02 -12.51 4.13
N ALA A 348 -3.41 -13.66 4.48
CA ALA A 348 -2.43 -13.71 5.57
C ALA A 348 -1.09 -13.15 5.11
N LYS A 349 -0.49 -12.30 5.95
CA LYS A 349 0.64 -11.44 5.61
C LYS A 349 1.97 -11.90 6.21
#